data_AF-A0A963IE20-F1
#
_entry.id   AF-A0A963IE20-F1
#
_cell.length_a   1.000
_cell.length_b   1.000
_cell.length_c   1.000
_cell.angle_alpha   90.00
_cell.angle_beta   90.00
_cell.angle_gamma   90.00
#
_symmetry.space_group_name_H-M   'P 1'
#
loop_
_entity.id
_entity.type
_entity.pdbx_description
1 polymer ?
#
loop_
_entity_poly.entity_id
_entity_poly.type
_entity_poly.pdbx_seq_one_letter_code
_entity_poly.pdbx_strand_id
1 'polypeptide(L)'
;MVLNPEFRSIRRVKHYPWRVVLVGAFALLGLIALSGWLVQAFVAPGRSASVAADVVRSPAPPDRPAPRVAAQHLTSADAADVSATDIPLDQFQARVDAALAVQPLLFDSRGATLSVAQQAWVAQLADGLRDGRFLIRVRGHADSAGGPERRLLISRQRAEAVRAAFIGAGIAADRLLVEGWGARLPVASNMSEDGRARNRRVDLVLREGRR
;
A
#
# COMPACT_ATOMS: atom_id res chain seq x y z
N MET A 1 -6.93 9.38 -81.30
CA MET A 1 -7.76 10.10 -82.28
C MET A 1 -9.21 9.73 -81.99
N VAL A 2 -10.07 10.73 -81.72
CA VAL A 2 -11.56 10.68 -81.64
C VAL A 2 -12.12 9.92 -80.42
N LEU A 3 -12.48 10.60 -79.32
CA LEU A 3 -13.74 11.33 -79.01
C LEU A 3 -14.94 10.42 -78.65
N ASN A 4 -15.42 10.64 -77.42
CA ASN A 4 -16.71 10.27 -76.83
C ASN A 4 -17.90 10.75 -77.70
N PRO A 5 -19.10 10.14 -77.62
CA PRO A 5 -20.15 10.83 -76.86
C PRO A 5 -21.25 9.97 -76.16
N GLU A 6 -21.69 10.52 -75.03
CA GLU A 6 -23.08 10.76 -74.61
C GLU A 6 -23.93 9.72 -73.85
N PHE A 7 -24.50 10.27 -72.77
CA PHE A 7 -25.41 9.77 -71.75
C PHE A 7 -26.83 9.44 -72.25
N ARG A 8 -27.54 8.56 -71.53
CA ARG A 8 -28.76 8.87 -70.71
C ARG A 8 -29.58 7.61 -70.39
N SER A 9 -29.88 7.41 -69.10
CA SER A 9 -31.26 7.21 -68.57
C SER A 9 -31.23 6.59 -67.17
N ILE A 10 -32.05 7.15 -66.27
CA ILE A 10 -32.10 7.00 -64.82
C ILE A 10 -33.33 6.14 -64.43
N ARG A 11 -33.27 5.55 -63.22
CA ARG A 11 -34.37 5.07 -62.33
C ARG A 11 -34.55 3.54 -62.34
N ARG A 12 -34.65 2.83 -61.21
CA ARG A 12 -35.26 3.18 -59.91
C ARG A 12 -34.79 2.17 -58.84
N VAL A 13 -34.23 2.64 -57.73
CA VAL A 13 -34.03 1.82 -56.51
C VAL A 13 -35.36 1.78 -55.76
N LYS A 14 -35.92 0.59 -55.51
CA LYS A 14 -37.10 0.43 -54.64
C LYS A 14 -36.65 0.30 -53.19
N HIS A 15 -36.84 1.36 -52.41
CA HIS A 15 -37.01 1.32 -50.96
C HIS A 15 -38.50 1.16 -50.63
N TYR A 16 -38.81 0.70 -49.41
CA TYR A 16 -40.03 0.90 -48.58
C TYR A 16 -40.34 -0.39 -47.77
N PRO A 17 -40.93 -0.32 -46.55
CA PRO A 17 -40.50 0.43 -45.37
C PRO A 17 -40.62 -0.38 -44.05
N TRP A 18 -39.84 0.01 -43.05
CA TRP A 18 -40.03 -0.31 -41.63
C TRP A 18 -41.22 0.51 -41.10
N ARG A 19 -42.05 -0.08 -40.22
CA ARG A 19 -43.26 0.48 -39.57
C ARG A 19 -44.59 0.22 -40.30
N VAL A 20 -45.08 -1.01 -40.19
CA VAL A 20 -46.54 -1.28 -40.14
C VAL A 20 -46.80 -2.41 -39.11
N VAL A 21 -47.20 -2.00 -37.89
CA VAL A 21 -48.23 -2.59 -36.98
C VAL A 21 -47.98 -4.01 -36.39
N LEU A 22 -47.64 -4.26 -35.10
CA LEU A 22 -48.29 -4.11 -33.77
C LEU A 22 -49.50 -5.03 -33.41
N VAL A 23 -49.28 -5.89 -32.38
CA VAL A 23 -50.19 -6.38 -31.28
C VAL A 23 -51.05 -7.66 -31.44
N GLY A 24 -50.79 -8.63 -30.53
CA GLY A 24 -51.67 -9.72 -30.07
C GLY A 24 -50.86 -11.02 -29.82
N ALA A 25 -50.80 -11.70 -28.68
CA ALA A 25 -51.53 -11.62 -27.41
C ALA A 25 -50.69 -12.30 -26.30
N PHE A 26 -50.69 -11.69 -25.11
CA PHE A 26 -50.33 -12.32 -23.84
C PHE A 26 -51.45 -13.30 -23.43
N ALA A 27 -51.08 -14.30 -22.62
CA ALA A 27 -51.94 -15.17 -21.79
C ALA A 27 -52.53 -16.44 -22.43
N LEU A 28 -51.81 -17.56 -22.24
CA LEU A 28 -52.43 -18.78 -21.75
C LEU A 28 -51.57 -19.36 -20.61
N LEU A 29 -52.16 -19.37 -19.42
CA LEU A 29 -51.70 -19.94 -18.14
C LEU A 29 -51.43 -21.46 -18.31
N GLY A 30 -50.39 -22.05 -17.72
CA GLY A 30 -50.32 -22.35 -16.28
C GLY A 30 -50.88 -23.75 -16.01
N LEU A 31 -50.03 -24.78 -16.06
CA LEU A 31 -50.16 -26.16 -15.53
C LEU A 31 -48.99 -26.94 -16.19
N ILE A 32 -47.84 -27.19 -15.57
CA ILE A 32 -47.58 -28.27 -14.62
C ILE A 32 -46.37 -27.84 -13.78
N ALA A 33 -46.67 -27.34 -12.57
CA ALA A 33 -45.74 -27.29 -11.46
C ALA A 33 -46.13 -28.42 -10.52
N LEU A 34 -45.65 -29.65 -10.75
CA LEU A 34 -45.77 -30.77 -9.80
C LEU A 34 -44.97 -31.99 -10.30
N SER A 35 -43.69 -32.08 -9.92
CA SER A 35 -42.90 -33.32 -9.69
C SER A 35 -41.40 -33.03 -9.73
N GLY A 36 -40.91 -32.36 -8.68
CA GLY A 36 -39.48 -32.14 -8.47
C GLY A 36 -39.12 -31.97 -7.00
N TRP A 37 -39.97 -32.48 -6.11
CA TRP A 37 -39.70 -32.68 -4.70
C TRP A 37 -39.33 -34.15 -4.53
N LEU A 38 -38.06 -34.46 -4.24
CA LEU A 38 -37.58 -35.57 -3.40
C LEU A 38 -36.10 -35.86 -3.64
N VAL A 39 -35.21 -35.04 -3.05
CA VAL A 39 -33.99 -35.56 -2.39
C VAL A 39 -33.68 -34.65 -1.19
N GLN A 40 -34.35 -34.89 -0.07
CA GLN A 40 -33.78 -34.60 1.24
C GLN A 40 -33.23 -35.91 1.79
N ALA A 41 -31.91 -35.99 1.94
CA ALA A 41 -31.26 -37.01 2.75
C ALA A 41 -30.22 -36.33 3.65
N PHE A 42 -30.63 -36.10 4.89
CA PHE A 42 -29.86 -36.14 6.13
C PHE A 42 -28.35 -35.83 6.05
N VAL A 43 -27.99 -34.62 6.49
CA VAL A 43 -26.72 -34.40 7.22
C VAL A 43 -27.09 -33.87 8.60
N ALA A 44 -26.80 -34.68 9.62
CA ALA A 44 -27.16 -34.44 11.01
C ALA A 44 -26.41 -33.23 11.62
N PRO A 45 -27.01 -32.52 12.59
CA PRO A 45 -26.28 -31.60 13.43
C PRO A 45 -25.44 -32.39 14.44
N GLY A 46 -24.13 -32.49 14.18
CA GLY A 46 -23.15 -33.00 15.13
C GLY A 46 -23.05 -32.10 16.36
N ARG A 47 -23.11 -32.74 17.52
CA ARG A 47 -23.09 -32.19 18.87
C ARG A 47 -21.97 -31.18 19.11
N SER A 48 -22.33 -30.16 19.89
CA SER A 48 -21.46 -29.32 20.70
C SER A 48 -20.39 -30.14 21.42
N ALA A 49 -19.14 -29.82 21.15
CA ALA A 49 -18.04 -30.04 22.07
C ALA A 49 -17.38 -28.68 22.28
N SER A 50 -17.60 -28.09 23.47
CA SER A 50 -16.83 -26.95 23.92
C SER A 50 -15.38 -27.40 24.11
N VAL A 51 -14.53 -27.13 23.12
CA VAL A 51 -13.09 -27.07 23.35
C VAL A 51 -12.84 -25.65 23.82
N ALA A 52 -12.57 -25.52 25.12
CA ALA A 52 -12.00 -24.33 25.71
C ALA A 52 -10.71 -24.00 24.93
N ALA A 53 -10.81 -23.08 23.98
CA ALA A 53 -9.65 -22.43 23.43
C ALA A 53 -9.13 -21.53 24.55
N ASP A 54 -8.10 -21.99 25.23
CA ASP A 54 -7.19 -21.13 25.97
C ASP A 54 -6.63 -20.13 24.96
N VAL A 55 -7.31 -18.99 24.85
CA VAL A 55 -6.85 -17.84 24.08
C VAL A 55 -5.64 -17.31 24.83
N VAL A 56 -4.46 -17.74 24.39
CA VAL A 56 -3.22 -17.00 24.64
C VAL A 56 -3.40 -15.65 23.95
N ARG A 57 -4.01 -14.70 24.66
CA ARG A 57 -3.93 -13.28 24.37
C ARG A 57 -2.46 -12.95 24.49
N SER A 58 -1.75 -12.92 23.37
CA SER A 58 -0.42 -12.33 23.35
C SER A 58 -0.61 -10.91 23.89
N PRO A 59 -0.08 -10.58 25.07
CA PRO A 59 -0.32 -9.27 25.66
C PRO A 59 0.20 -8.22 24.67
N ALA A 60 -0.57 -7.14 24.51
CA ALA A 60 -0.05 -5.94 23.90
C ALA A 60 1.31 -5.63 24.55
N PRO A 61 2.34 -5.22 23.79
CA PRO A 61 3.55 -4.71 24.43
C PRO A 61 3.10 -3.66 25.46
N PRO A 62 3.58 -3.72 26.72
CA PRO A 62 3.20 -2.72 27.71
C PRO A 62 3.45 -1.36 27.08
N ASP A 63 2.50 -0.44 27.24
CA ASP A 63 2.69 0.97 26.93
C ASP A 63 4.02 1.34 27.56
N ARG A 64 5.08 1.45 26.74
CA ARG A 64 6.34 1.96 27.26
C ARG A 64 5.95 3.35 27.76
N PRO A 65 6.08 3.66 29.07
CA PRO A 65 6.00 5.04 29.46
C PRO A 65 7.01 5.75 28.57
N ALA A 66 6.54 6.79 27.85
CA ALA A 66 7.43 7.69 27.15
C ALA A 66 8.62 7.95 28.08
N PRO A 67 9.87 7.88 27.60
CA PRO A 67 11.01 8.19 28.45
C PRO A 67 10.68 9.54 29.08
N ARG A 68 10.46 9.52 30.41
CA ARG A 68 10.32 10.74 31.18
C ARG A 68 11.73 11.26 31.19
N VAL A 69 12.07 12.00 30.14
CA VAL A 69 13.35 12.68 30.00
C VAL A 69 13.44 13.53 31.25
N ALA A 70 14.26 13.09 32.18
CA ALA A 70 14.73 13.90 33.26
C ALA A 70 15.33 15.14 32.58
N ALA A 71 14.62 16.26 32.69
CA ALA A 71 15.16 17.56 32.39
C ALA A 71 16.26 17.82 33.42
N GLN A 72 17.45 17.29 33.16
CA GLN A 72 18.64 17.51 33.98
C GLN A 72 19.79 17.81 33.04
N HIS A 73 20.08 19.12 32.95
CA HIS A 73 21.37 19.73 32.64
C HIS A 73 22.10 19.23 31.39
N LEU A 74 21.73 19.78 30.23
CA LEU A 74 22.74 20.13 29.24
C LEU A 74 23.29 21.51 29.61
N THR A 75 24.46 21.51 30.25
CA THR A 75 25.24 22.72 30.45
C THR A 75 25.66 23.26 29.09
N SER A 76 25.26 24.49 28.80
CA SER A 76 25.55 25.23 27.57
C SER A 76 27.03 25.60 27.46
N ALA A 77 27.93 24.63 27.26
CA ALA A 77 29.37 24.90 27.21
C ALA A 77 30.17 24.17 26.10
N ASP A 78 29.63 23.18 25.38
CA ASP A 78 30.36 22.49 24.28
C ASP A 78 29.80 22.79 22.88
N ALA A 79 28.98 23.85 22.73
CA ALA A 79 28.40 24.26 21.44
C ALA A 79 29.33 25.16 20.61
N ALA A 80 30.64 24.87 20.61
CA ALA A 80 31.60 25.53 19.74
C ALA A 80 32.39 24.45 18.98
N ASP A 81 32.21 24.43 17.65
CA ASP A 81 32.97 23.65 16.67
C ASP A 81 32.52 22.20 16.35
N VAL A 82 31.21 21.99 16.14
CA VAL A 82 30.77 20.87 15.28
C VAL A 82 30.39 21.44 13.93
N SER A 83 31.37 21.45 13.02
CA SER A 83 31.11 21.68 11.59
C SER A 83 29.96 20.77 11.15
N ALA A 84 28.99 21.31 10.40
CA ALA A 84 27.76 20.60 10.00
C ALA A 84 28.01 19.28 9.23
N THR A 85 29.26 19.01 8.86
CA THR A 85 29.73 17.82 8.16
C THR A 85 30.00 16.61 9.08
N ASP A 86 30.11 16.79 10.39
CA ASP A 86 30.56 15.73 11.34
C ASP A 86 29.50 15.29 12.36
N ILE A 87 28.21 15.42 12.04
CA ILE A 87 27.16 14.86 12.89
C ILE A 87 27.31 13.32 12.96
N PRO A 88 27.45 12.71 14.15
CA PRO A 88 27.50 11.26 14.32
C PRO A 88 26.28 10.53 13.75
N LEU A 89 26.46 9.29 13.27
CA LEU A 89 25.41 8.48 12.63
C LEU A 89 24.14 8.36 13.48
N ASP A 90 24.28 8.14 14.78
CA ASP A 90 23.17 7.97 15.73
C ASP A 90 22.35 9.26 15.89
N GLN A 91 23.01 10.40 16.02
CA GLN A 91 22.35 11.70 16.08
C GLN A 91 21.64 12.02 14.75
N PHE A 92 22.28 11.71 13.63
CA PHE A 92 21.68 11.91 12.32
C PHE A 92 20.48 10.96 12.11
N GLN A 93 20.59 9.69 12.50
CA GLN A 93 19.48 8.74 12.50
C GLN A 93 18.32 9.24 13.34
N ALA A 94 18.57 9.75 14.55
CA ALA A 94 17.53 10.29 15.41
C ALA A 94 16.77 11.46 14.76
N ARG A 95 17.46 12.30 13.97
CA ARG A 95 16.82 13.38 13.20
C ARG A 95 15.93 12.83 12.09
N VAL A 96 16.36 11.78 11.39
CA VAL A 96 15.53 11.10 10.38
C VAL A 96 14.30 10.45 11.01
N ASP A 97 14.46 9.79 12.15
CA ASP A 97 13.36 9.17 12.89
C ASP A 97 12.36 10.22 13.39
N ALA A 98 12.84 11.34 13.93
CA ALA A 98 12.00 12.46 14.33
C ALA A 98 11.21 13.05 13.14
N ALA A 99 11.87 13.18 11.98
CA ALA A 99 11.21 13.65 10.76
C ALA A 99 10.12 12.69 10.29
N LEU A 100 10.36 11.37 10.34
CA LEU A 100 9.36 10.34 10.01
C LEU A 100 8.23 10.25 11.05
N ALA A 101 8.49 10.59 12.31
CA ALA A 101 7.45 10.67 13.34
C ALA A 101 6.47 11.82 13.08
N VAL A 102 6.96 12.96 12.55
CA VAL A 102 6.13 14.10 12.17
C VAL A 102 5.39 13.82 10.86
N GLN A 103 6.09 13.29 9.85
CA GLN A 103 5.53 12.99 8.54
C GLN A 103 5.83 11.55 8.11
N PRO A 104 4.97 10.59 8.50
CA PRO A 104 5.21 9.18 8.25
C PRO A 104 4.94 8.79 6.79
N LEU A 105 5.75 7.87 6.27
CA LEU A 105 5.56 7.25 4.96
C LEU A 105 4.54 6.10 5.07
N LEU A 106 3.26 6.45 5.18
CA LEU A 106 2.15 5.50 5.30
C LEU A 106 1.57 5.07 3.94
N PHE A 107 0.91 3.91 3.92
CA PHE A 107 0.33 3.33 2.71
C PHE A 107 -1.06 2.73 2.95
N ASP A 108 -1.84 2.70 1.87
CA ASP A 108 -3.11 2.00 1.83
C ASP A 108 -2.96 0.47 1.93
N SER A 109 -4.05 -0.21 2.32
CA SER A 109 -4.09 -1.65 2.64
C SER A 109 -3.50 -2.58 1.57
N ARG A 110 -3.64 -2.22 0.30
CA ARG A 110 -3.21 -3.03 -0.86
C ARG A 110 -2.17 -2.33 -1.74
N GLY A 111 -1.84 -1.08 -1.45
CA GLY A 111 -1.02 -0.24 -2.32
C GLY A 111 0.43 -0.09 -1.88
N ALA A 112 1.25 0.28 -2.86
CA ALA A 112 2.63 0.73 -2.69
C ALA A 112 2.87 2.11 -3.35
N THR A 113 1.81 2.83 -3.70
CA THR A 113 1.89 4.13 -4.36
C THR A 113 2.12 5.23 -3.32
N LEU A 114 3.10 6.09 -3.55
CA LEU A 114 3.30 7.31 -2.78
C LEU A 114 2.40 8.43 -3.33
N SER A 115 1.72 9.14 -2.44
CA SER A 115 1.01 10.38 -2.81
C SER A 115 1.99 11.47 -3.25
N VAL A 116 1.49 12.48 -3.97
CA VAL A 116 2.30 13.63 -4.41
C VAL A 116 2.97 14.34 -3.22
N ALA A 117 2.24 14.50 -2.12
CA ALA A 117 2.78 15.11 -0.89
C ALA A 117 3.91 14.26 -0.30
N GLN A 118 3.79 12.93 -0.30
CA GLN A 118 4.85 12.04 0.17
C GLN A 118 6.07 12.05 -0.76
N GLN A 119 5.87 12.16 -2.08
CA GLN A 119 6.97 12.28 -3.04
C GLN A 119 7.76 13.58 -2.80
N ALA A 120 7.07 14.70 -2.60
CA ALA A 120 7.70 15.97 -2.26
C ALA A 120 8.45 15.91 -0.92
N TRP A 121 7.87 15.24 0.07
CA TRP A 121 8.52 15.01 1.36
C TRP A 121 9.79 14.16 1.23
N VAL A 122 9.75 13.06 0.48
CA VAL A 122 10.93 12.23 0.20
C VAL A 122 12.03 13.05 -0.48
N ALA A 123 11.67 13.95 -1.40
CA ALA A 123 12.65 14.83 -2.04
C ALA A 123 13.33 15.78 -1.04
N GLN A 124 12.60 16.37 -0.11
CA GLN A 124 13.18 17.21 0.95
C GLN A 124 14.10 16.40 1.89
N LEU A 125 13.68 15.18 2.25
CA LEU A 125 14.52 14.31 3.07
C LEU A 125 15.79 13.88 2.33
N ALA A 126 15.71 13.71 1.01
CA ALA A 126 16.85 13.39 0.16
C ALA A 126 17.90 14.51 0.17
N ASP A 127 17.50 15.78 0.23
CA ASP A 127 18.42 16.93 0.29
C ASP A 127 19.41 16.79 1.46
N GLY A 128 18.94 16.36 2.62
CA GLY A 128 19.78 16.10 3.80
C GLY A 128 20.67 14.85 3.71
N LEU A 129 20.38 13.93 2.79
CA LEU A 129 21.08 12.66 2.60
C LEU A 129 22.05 12.66 1.41
N ARG A 130 22.13 13.78 0.67
CA ARG A 130 22.91 13.88 -0.59
C ARG A 130 24.41 13.79 -0.40
N ASP A 131 24.94 14.14 0.76
CA ASP A 131 26.38 14.19 1.06
C ASP A 131 27.14 12.87 0.90
N GLY A 132 26.45 11.75 0.67
CA GLY A 132 27.11 10.47 0.39
C GLY A 132 27.51 9.69 1.64
N ARG A 133 27.37 10.25 2.84
CA ARG A 133 27.98 9.68 4.05
C ARG A 133 27.40 8.33 4.48
N PHE A 134 26.12 8.11 4.17
CA PHE A 134 25.37 6.96 4.67
C PHE A 134 24.83 6.06 3.57
N LEU A 135 24.83 4.75 3.83
CA LEU A 135 23.96 3.77 3.18
C LEU A 135 22.60 3.80 3.87
N ILE A 136 21.53 3.67 3.08
CA ILE A 136 20.16 3.80 3.53
C ILE A 136 19.44 2.47 3.30
N ARG A 137 19.01 1.84 4.39
CA ARG A 137 18.10 0.69 4.33
C ARG A 137 16.67 1.19 4.38
N VAL A 138 15.93 0.94 3.30
CA VAL A 138 14.52 1.27 3.17
C VAL A 138 13.71 0.05 3.60
N ARG A 139 13.10 0.12 4.79
CA ARG A 139 12.40 -1.00 5.43
C ARG A 139 10.90 -0.85 5.27
N GLY A 140 10.30 -1.74 4.51
CA GLY A 140 8.86 -1.77 4.33
C GLY A 140 8.18 -2.67 5.34
N HIS A 141 7.04 -2.21 5.85
CA HIS A 141 6.20 -2.93 6.81
C HIS A 141 4.76 -3.09 6.28
N ALA A 142 4.09 -4.13 6.75
CA ALA A 142 2.69 -4.41 6.46
C ALA A 142 1.90 -4.66 7.75
N ASP A 143 0.57 -4.54 7.64
CA ASP A 143 -0.33 -5.06 8.65
C ASP A 143 -0.35 -6.60 8.64
N SER A 144 -1.01 -7.21 9.62
CA SER A 144 -1.11 -8.68 9.71
C SER A 144 -2.29 -9.28 8.92
N ALA A 145 -2.93 -8.51 8.03
CA ALA A 145 -4.19 -8.91 7.41
C ALA A 145 -4.00 -9.93 6.26
N GLY A 146 -3.82 -11.22 6.57
CA GLY A 146 -3.71 -12.29 5.57
C GLY A 146 -2.34 -12.97 5.56
N GLY A 147 -2.03 -13.70 4.48
CA GLY A 147 -0.87 -14.61 4.44
C GLY A 147 0.50 -13.91 4.55
N PRO A 148 1.46 -14.50 5.29
CA PRO A 148 2.77 -13.88 5.57
C PRO A 148 3.58 -13.58 4.31
N GLU A 149 3.58 -14.48 3.32
CA GLU A 149 4.29 -14.28 2.05
C GLU A 149 3.76 -13.06 1.28
N ARG A 150 2.44 -12.92 1.20
CA ARG A 150 1.81 -11.76 0.56
C ARG A 150 2.17 -10.47 1.29
N ARG A 151 2.20 -10.48 2.62
CA ARG A 151 2.57 -9.31 3.42
C ARG A 151 4.05 -8.96 3.25
N LEU A 152 4.92 -9.96 3.14
CA LEU A 152 6.33 -9.77 2.82
C LEU A 152 6.49 -9.10 1.45
N LEU A 153 5.80 -9.59 0.42
CA LEU A 153 5.83 -9.01 -0.93
C LEU A 153 5.36 -7.55 -0.94
N ILE A 154 4.19 -7.24 -0.38
CA ILE A 154 3.66 -5.87 -0.34
C ILE A 154 4.60 -4.93 0.43
N SER A 155 5.15 -5.40 1.55
CA SER A 155 6.10 -4.60 2.32
C SER A 155 7.35 -4.26 1.50
N ARG A 156 7.88 -5.22 0.72
CA ARG A 156 9.01 -4.99 -0.18
C ARG A 156 8.66 -3.99 -1.28
N GLN A 157 7.49 -4.12 -1.91
CA GLN A 157 7.03 -3.19 -2.95
C GLN A 157 6.93 -1.74 -2.46
N ARG A 158 6.47 -1.52 -1.21
CA ARG A 158 6.44 -0.19 -0.59
C ARG A 158 7.83 0.39 -0.42
N ALA A 159 8.78 -0.43 0.05
CA ALA A 159 10.18 -0.01 0.15
C ALA A 159 10.80 0.27 -1.22
N GLU A 160 10.44 -0.48 -2.27
CA GLU A 160 10.87 -0.23 -3.64
C GLU A 160 10.32 1.11 -4.18
N ALA A 161 9.06 1.44 -3.88
CA ALA A 161 8.47 2.71 -4.27
C ALA A 161 9.17 3.91 -3.60
N VAL A 162 9.48 3.80 -2.31
CA VAL A 162 10.25 4.84 -1.58
C VAL A 162 11.67 4.93 -2.12
N ARG A 163 12.33 3.80 -2.41
CA ARG A 163 13.65 3.80 -3.07
C ARG A 163 13.59 4.51 -4.42
N ALA A 164 12.58 4.24 -5.25
CA ALA A 164 12.43 4.89 -6.55
C ALA A 164 12.27 6.41 -6.40
N ALA A 165 11.50 6.87 -5.40
CA ALA A 165 11.37 8.30 -5.10
C ALA A 165 12.71 8.92 -4.66
N PHE A 166 13.50 8.26 -3.82
CA PHE A 166 14.85 8.73 -3.45
C PHE A 166 15.80 8.80 -4.64
N ILE A 167 15.76 7.82 -5.55
CA ILE A 167 16.55 7.83 -6.78
C ILE A 167 16.13 9.02 -7.66
N GLY A 168 14.83 9.24 -7.83
CA GLY A 168 14.30 10.39 -8.56
C GLY A 168 14.71 11.74 -7.94
N ALA A 169 14.97 11.77 -6.62
CA ALA A 169 15.45 12.94 -5.90
C ALA A 169 17.00 13.08 -5.89
N GLY A 170 17.72 12.18 -6.57
CA GLY A 170 19.17 12.27 -6.79
C GLY A 170 20.04 11.42 -5.84
N ILE A 171 19.46 10.54 -5.03
CA ILE A 171 20.26 9.58 -4.24
C ILE A 171 20.71 8.43 -5.13
N ALA A 172 22.00 8.13 -5.11
CA ALA A 172 22.57 7.03 -5.88
C ALA A 172 21.95 5.67 -5.49
N ALA A 173 21.63 4.86 -6.51
CA ALA A 173 20.84 3.63 -6.34
C ALA A 173 21.56 2.52 -5.54
N ASP A 174 22.89 2.54 -5.53
CA ASP A 174 23.80 1.66 -4.79
C ASP A 174 23.84 1.98 -3.29
N ARG A 175 23.48 3.21 -2.90
CA ARG A 175 23.32 3.61 -1.50
C ARG A 175 22.02 3.14 -0.87
N LEU A 176 21.07 2.62 -1.66
CA LEU A 176 19.71 2.29 -1.23
C LEU A 176 19.47 0.78 -1.23
N LEU A 177 19.35 0.19 -0.03
CA LEU A 177 19.02 -1.23 0.16
C LEU A 177 17.54 -1.39 0.53
N VAL A 178 16.81 -2.20 -0.23
CA VAL A 178 15.39 -2.51 0.04
C VAL A 178 15.28 -3.72 0.96
N GLU A 179 14.52 -3.60 2.05
CA GLU A 179 14.19 -4.71 2.95
C GLU A 179 12.67 -4.81 3.15
N GLY A 180 12.09 -5.98 2.87
CA GLY A 180 10.70 -6.29 3.21
C GLY A 180 10.61 -6.98 4.57
N TRP A 181 9.86 -6.40 5.51
CA TRP A 181 9.70 -6.96 6.86
C TRP A 181 8.36 -7.65 7.09
N GLY A 182 7.41 -7.52 6.16
CA GLY A 182 6.04 -8.03 6.34
C GLY A 182 5.41 -7.46 7.60
N ALA A 183 4.67 -8.31 8.33
CA ALA A 183 3.99 -7.95 9.57
C ALA A 183 4.82 -8.19 10.86
N ARG A 184 6.13 -8.45 10.72
CA ARG A 184 6.99 -8.95 11.83
C ARG A 184 7.29 -7.90 12.89
N LEU A 185 7.23 -6.61 12.55
CA LEU A 185 7.59 -5.49 13.43
C LEU A 185 6.44 -4.46 13.50
N PRO A 186 5.32 -4.80 14.17
CA PRO A 186 4.21 -3.88 14.35
C PRO A 186 4.57 -2.78 15.35
N VAL A 187 4.13 -1.55 15.07
CA VAL A 187 4.24 -0.38 15.98
C VAL A 187 2.90 -0.07 16.66
N ALA A 188 1.82 -0.71 16.21
CA ALA A 188 0.49 -0.59 16.76
C ALA A 188 -0.26 -1.92 16.68
N SER A 189 -1.36 -2.03 17.42
CA SER A 189 -2.23 -3.21 17.38
C SER A 189 -2.78 -3.46 15.97
N ASN A 190 -2.74 -4.70 15.48
CA ASN A 190 -3.39 -5.05 14.21
C ASN A 190 -4.90 -5.30 14.36
N MET A 191 -5.44 -5.21 15.57
CA MET A 191 -6.85 -5.46 15.85
C MET A 191 -7.76 -4.31 15.38
N SER A 192 -7.29 -3.06 15.42
CA SER A 192 -8.02 -1.89 14.92
C SER A 192 -7.55 -1.47 13.53
N GLU A 193 -8.41 -0.79 12.76
CA GLU A 193 -7.99 -0.26 11.45
C GLU A 193 -6.91 0.80 11.60
N ASP A 194 -7.04 1.70 12.57
CA ASP A 194 -6.02 2.74 12.85
C ASP A 194 -4.65 2.14 13.17
N GLY A 195 -4.63 1.04 13.93
CA GLY A 195 -3.37 0.37 14.24
C GLY A 195 -2.79 -0.36 13.03
N ARG A 196 -3.63 -0.98 12.19
CA ARG A 196 -3.19 -1.53 10.89
C ARG A 196 -2.64 -0.45 9.97
N ALA A 197 -3.30 0.71 9.88
CA ALA A 197 -2.83 1.84 9.08
C ALA A 197 -1.42 2.31 9.50
N ARG A 198 -1.17 2.41 10.81
CA ARG A 198 0.18 2.73 11.33
C ARG A 198 1.23 1.65 11.04
N ASN A 199 0.82 0.38 10.90
CA ASN A 199 1.73 -0.71 10.55
C ASN A 199 2.07 -0.76 9.04
N ARG A 200 1.26 -0.14 8.18
CA ARG A 200 1.52 -0.01 6.74
C ARG A 200 2.42 1.18 6.46
N ARG A 201 3.70 1.03 6.77
CA ARG A 201 4.68 2.12 6.73
C ARG A 201 6.01 1.72 6.08
N VAL A 202 6.85 2.71 5.82
CA VAL A 202 8.27 2.54 5.52
C VAL A 202 9.11 3.30 6.54
N ASP A 203 10.12 2.62 7.09
CA ASP A 203 11.12 3.18 8.01
C ASP A 203 12.48 3.25 7.28
N LEU A 204 13.38 4.15 7.73
CA LEU A 204 14.72 4.32 7.16
C LEU A 204 15.78 4.02 8.20
N VAL A 205 16.75 3.19 7.87
CA VAL A 205 17.88 2.87 8.75
C VAL A 205 19.20 3.16 8.05
N LEU A 206 19.94 4.09 8.62
CA LEU A 206 21.22 4.54 8.13
C LEU A 206 22.35 3.65 8.65
N ARG A 207 23.37 3.50 7.81
CA ARG A 207 24.63 2.82 8.11
C ARG A 207 25.77 3.65 7.52
N GLU A 208 26.95 3.58 8.13
CA GLU A 208 28.14 4.19 7.53
C GLU A 208 28.40 3.58 6.15
N GLY A 209 28.69 4.42 5.17
CA GLY A 209 29.27 3.97 3.91
C GLY A 209 30.69 3.47 4.16
N ARG A 210 31.07 2.34 3.54
CA ARG A 210 32.49 1.97 3.49
C ARG A 210 33.21 3.10 2.76
N ARG A 211 34.05 3.85 3.49
CA ARG A 211 35.01 4.79 2.91
C ARG A 211 36.08 4.04 2.13
#